data_AF-A0A6I3Q6L5-F1
#
_entry.id   AF-A0A6I3Q6L5-F1
#
_cell.length_a   1.000
_cell.length_b   1.000
_cell.length_c   1.000
_cell.angle_alpha   90.00
_cell.angle_beta   90.00
_cell.angle_gamma   90.00
#
_symmetry.space_group_name_H-M   'P 1'
#
loop_
_entity.id
_entity.type
_entity.pdbx_description
1 polymer ?
#
loop_
_entity_poly.entity_id
_entity_poly.type
_entity_poly.pdbx_seq_one_letter_code
_entity_poly.pdbx_strand_id
1 'polypeptide(L)'
;MILAKGKLCGEEEREVLLARLEDEINETRVRAPLRSETVIAALDALGRHIENGQFDAQLAALGLSRRTDAVRTATAMLRRENLEYRLHMELGMHLGSEYPLTPPNGSARRICRAVPLGTVLHIAAGNADGLPVLSLAEGLLTGNINLLKLPQADGGLSVEAVRCMLEIEPELADYIYIFDTPSSDVVTLQRLAALCDGIITWGGDAAIEAVRRFAPVGAKLIEWGHRLSFAYISGYEDEQLELRALAEHIIQTKQLLCSSCQTIFLDTEDMEQVYAFCEKFLPYLEEASRRFPQEGIEETAEQTLRRYLDEMVQAIQGRATDTRVYRGEFCRLEACLDDNLVLSGLFGNCPVKRLPAARMLPVLRREKGRLQTAGLICAPERRLALAQRLMCCGLVRITRAGDMSESLCGEAHDGEYPLRRYVRIVEVEP
;
A
#
# COMPACT_ATOMS: atom_id res chain seq x y z
N MET A 1 25.34 4.60 -2.59
CA MET A 1 25.64 3.35 -3.34
C MET A 1 24.80 3.24 -4.62
N ILE A 2 25.27 2.56 -5.67
CA ILE A 2 24.47 2.29 -6.88
C ILE A 2 24.59 0.80 -7.26
N LEU A 3 23.49 0.17 -7.68
CA LEU A 3 23.50 -1.14 -8.34
C LEU A 3 23.09 -0.94 -9.80
N ALA A 4 23.95 -1.26 -10.76
CA ALA A 4 23.64 -1.16 -12.18
C ALA A 4 24.04 -2.45 -12.89
N LYS A 5 23.10 -3.09 -13.60
CA LYS A 5 23.35 -4.35 -14.32
C LYS A 5 24.04 -5.42 -13.47
N GLY A 6 23.58 -5.55 -12.22
CA GLY A 6 24.13 -6.49 -11.24
C GLY A 6 25.52 -6.16 -10.67
N LYS A 7 26.08 -4.99 -10.99
CA LYS A 7 27.35 -4.52 -10.43
C LYS A 7 27.12 -3.39 -9.43
N LEU A 8 27.74 -3.52 -8.26
CA LEU A 8 27.77 -2.45 -7.28
C LEU A 8 28.82 -1.41 -7.68
N CYS A 9 28.37 -0.16 -7.78
CA CYS A 9 29.17 1.00 -8.12
C CYS A 9 29.22 1.97 -6.93
N GLY A 10 30.36 2.65 -6.81
CA GLY A 10 30.54 3.72 -5.84
C GLY A 10 29.73 4.98 -6.20
N GLU A 11 29.58 5.91 -5.25
CA GLU A 11 28.94 7.19 -5.56
C GLU A 11 29.71 8.04 -6.57
N GLU A 12 31.04 7.89 -6.61
CA GLU A 12 31.93 8.57 -7.55
C GLU A 12 31.62 8.21 -9.02
N GLU A 13 31.06 7.02 -9.25
CA GLU A 13 30.68 6.55 -10.58
C GLU A 13 29.29 7.03 -11.02
N ARG A 14 28.56 7.76 -10.16
CA ARG A 14 27.18 8.20 -10.42
C ARG A 14 27.08 9.03 -11.70
N GLU A 15 27.90 10.06 -11.82
CA GLU A 15 27.84 10.96 -12.99
C GLU A 15 28.23 10.22 -14.28
N VAL A 16 29.18 9.29 -14.21
CA VAL A 16 29.58 8.45 -15.35
C VAL A 16 28.43 7.53 -15.76
N LEU A 17 27.75 6.90 -14.81
CA LEU A 17 26.59 6.06 -15.08
C LEU A 17 25.44 6.87 -15.66
N LEU A 18 25.07 8.00 -15.03
CA LEU A 18 23.99 8.86 -15.50
C LEU A 18 24.22 9.36 -16.93
N ALA A 19 25.48 9.63 -17.31
CA ALA A 19 25.83 10.08 -18.66
C ALA A 19 25.62 9.01 -19.75
N ARG A 20 25.68 7.72 -19.41
CA ARG A 20 25.49 6.60 -20.36
C ARG A 20 24.18 5.85 -20.17
N LEU A 21 23.41 6.18 -19.13
CA LEU A 21 22.22 5.44 -18.72
C LEU A 21 21.15 5.41 -19.82
N GLU A 22 20.97 6.52 -20.55
CA GLU A 22 20.01 6.59 -21.65
C GLU A 22 20.35 5.61 -22.78
N ASP A 23 21.62 5.56 -23.20
CA ASP A 23 22.10 4.62 -24.22
C ASP A 23 21.91 3.17 -23.77
N GLU A 24 22.28 2.87 -22.53
CA GLU A 24 22.11 1.53 -21.95
C GLU A 24 20.64 1.10 -21.87
N ILE A 25 19.73 2.01 -21.49
CA ILE A 25 18.29 1.78 -21.47
C ILE A 25 17.80 1.49 -22.89
N ASN A 26 18.18 2.32 -23.86
CA ASN A 26 17.75 2.18 -25.26
C ASN A 26 18.25 0.86 -25.88
N GLU A 27 19.48 0.46 -25.58
CA GLU A 27 20.02 -0.85 -25.98
C GLU A 27 19.18 -2.01 -25.44
N THR A 28 18.76 -1.95 -24.17
CA THR A 28 17.87 -2.98 -23.59
C THR A 28 16.49 -2.97 -24.25
N ARG A 29 15.91 -1.80 -24.54
CA ARG A 29 14.57 -1.67 -25.13
C ARG A 29 14.42 -2.28 -26.52
N VAL A 30 15.50 -2.29 -27.31
CA VAL A 30 15.49 -2.84 -28.69
C VAL A 30 15.62 -4.37 -28.71
N ARG A 31 16.04 -4.99 -27.61
CA ARG A 31 16.15 -6.46 -27.49
C ARG A 31 14.78 -7.12 -27.35
N ALA A 32 14.79 -8.46 -27.29
CA ALA A 32 13.58 -9.22 -27.01
C ALA A 32 12.98 -8.79 -25.65
N PRO A 33 11.64 -8.63 -25.55
CA PRO A 33 11.00 -8.25 -24.30
C PRO A 33 11.24 -9.28 -23.19
N LEU A 34 11.46 -8.81 -21.96
CA LEU A 34 11.53 -9.65 -20.78
C LEU A 34 10.25 -10.49 -20.64
N ARG A 35 10.41 -11.81 -20.55
CA ARG A 35 9.28 -12.73 -20.40
C ARG A 35 8.82 -12.73 -18.94
N SER A 36 7.52 -12.58 -18.71
CA SER A 36 6.95 -12.66 -17.35
C SER A 36 7.28 -13.98 -16.65
N GLU A 37 7.43 -15.09 -17.40
CA GLU A 37 7.83 -16.40 -16.85
C GLU A 37 9.22 -16.39 -16.21
N THR A 38 10.19 -15.72 -16.85
CA THR A 38 11.56 -15.53 -16.32
C THR A 38 11.50 -14.80 -14.97
N VAL A 39 10.67 -13.77 -14.89
CA VAL A 39 10.47 -12.99 -13.66
C VAL A 39 9.75 -13.80 -12.58
N ILE A 40 8.70 -14.53 -12.94
CA ILE A 40 7.96 -15.40 -12.01
C ILE A 40 8.89 -16.44 -11.38
N ALA A 41 9.74 -17.09 -12.18
CA ALA A 41 10.70 -18.07 -11.69
C ALA A 41 11.67 -17.45 -10.66
N ALA A 42 12.22 -16.27 -10.94
CA ALA A 42 13.14 -15.57 -10.04
C ALA A 42 12.47 -15.15 -8.72
N LEU A 43 11.26 -14.57 -8.79
CA LEU A 43 10.51 -14.13 -7.60
C LEU A 43 10.05 -15.32 -6.74
N ASP A 44 9.59 -16.41 -7.36
CA ASP A 44 9.17 -17.61 -6.65
C ASP A 44 10.35 -18.30 -5.93
N ALA A 45 11.52 -18.33 -6.58
CA ALA A 45 12.77 -18.78 -5.96
C ALA A 45 13.19 -17.87 -4.79
N LEU A 46 13.16 -16.54 -4.95
CA LEU A 46 13.40 -15.59 -3.86
C LEU A 46 12.46 -15.85 -2.67
N GLY A 47 11.16 -16.02 -2.94
CA GLY A 47 10.18 -16.36 -1.90
C GLY A 47 10.51 -17.67 -1.18
N ARG A 48 11.01 -18.70 -1.89
CA ARG A 48 11.48 -19.95 -1.24
C ARG A 48 12.73 -19.72 -0.40
N HIS A 49 13.65 -18.87 -0.82
CA HIS A 49 14.85 -18.54 -0.05
C HIS A 49 14.51 -17.82 1.26
N ILE A 50 13.56 -16.88 1.23
CA ILE A 50 13.04 -16.22 2.43
C ILE A 50 12.40 -17.24 3.38
N GLU A 51 11.52 -18.12 2.90
CA GLU A 51 10.89 -19.17 3.72
C GLU A 51 11.90 -20.15 4.33
N ASN A 52 12.97 -20.48 3.59
CA ASN A 52 14.05 -21.36 4.03
C ASN A 52 15.04 -20.66 4.99
N GLY A 53 14.83 -19.39 5.32
CA GLY A 53 15.61 -18.65 6.32
C GLY A 53 16.92 -18.04 5.81
N GLN A 54 17.12 -17.95 4.50
CA GLN A 54 18.34 -17.34 3.94
C GLN A 54 18.44 -15.84 4.22
N PHE A 55 17.31 -15.19 4.52
CA PHE A 55 17.20 -13.78 4.88
C PHE A 55 17.00 -13.54 6.38
N ASP A 56 17.10 -14.57 7.24
CA ASP A 56 16.78 -14.47 8.67
C ASP A 56 17.63 -13.42 9.40
N ALA A 57 18.92 -13.27 9.03
CA ALA A 57 19.81 -12.29 9.63
C ALA A 57 19.40 -10.84 9.28
N GLN A 58 19.04 -10.61 8.00
CA GLN A 58 18.60 -9.32 7.50
C GLN A 58 17.23 -8.94 8.07
N LEU A 59 16.31 -9.91 8.15
CA LEU A 59 15.01 -9.72 8.79
C LEU A 59 15.16 -9.37 10.27
N ALA A 60 16.03 -10.10 11.00
CA ALA A 60 16.28 -9.85 12.41
C ALA A 60 16.87 -8.45 12.66
N ALA A 61 17.71 -7.93 11.75
CA ALA A 61 18.25 -6.58 11.84
C ALA A 61 17.17 -5.48 11.73
N LEU A 62 16.01 -5.81 11.15
CA LEU A 62 14.83 -4.94 11.06
C LEU A 62 13.79 -5.24 12.15
N GLY A 63 14.11 -6.09 13.13
CA GLY A 63 13.16 -6.53 14.15
C GLY A 63 12.06 -7.47 13.61
N LEU A 64 12.23 -8.00 12.40
CA LEU A 64 11.29 -8.90 11.75
C LEU A 64 11.74 -10.36 11.87
N SER A 65 10.79 -11.27 11.67
CA SER A 65 11.06 -12.69 11.51
C SER A 65 10.27 -13.25 10.33
N ARG A 66 10.70 -14.37 9.77
CA ARG A 66 9.94 -15.11 8.75
C ARG A 66 8.53 -15.54 9.19
N ARG A 67 8.26 -15.53 10.51
CA ARG A 67 6.94 -15.86 11.08
C ARG A 67 6.04 -14.64 11.22
N THR A 68 6.58 -13.44 11.13
CA THR A 68 5.81 -12.19 11.17
C THR A 68 4.85 -12.15 9.99
N ASP A 69 3.61 -11.73 10.22
CA ASP A 69 2.56 -11.74 9.20
C ASP A 69 2.90 -10.90 7.97
N ALA A 70 3.61 -9.79 8.15
CA ALA A 70 4.11 -8.98 7.04
C ALA A 70 5.02 -9.77 6.09
N VAL A 71 6.00 -10.50 6.65
CA VAL A 71 6.96 -11.31 5.86
C VAL A 71 6.26 -12.51 5.24
N ARG A 72 5.34 -13.17 5.96
CA ARG A 72 4.53 -14.26 5.40
C ARG A 72 3.67 -13.79 4.22
N THR A 73 3.03 -12.63 4.36
CA THR A 73 2.18 -12.05 3.31
C THR A 73 3.03 -11.68 2.10
N ALA A 74 4.14 -10.97 2.30
CA ALA A 74 5.06 -10.63 1.22
C ALA A 74 5.59 -11.88 0.51
N THR A 75 5.98 -12.92 1.26
CA THR A 75 6.50 -14.16 0.67
C THR A 75 5.42 -14.92 -0.10
N ALA A 76 4.18 -14.94 0.40
CA ALA A 76 3.06 -15.49 -0.32
C ALA A 76 2.83 -14.75 -1.65
N MET A 77 2.94 -13.42 -1.68
CA MET A 77 2.80 -12.62 -2.91
C MET A 77 3.86 -12.95 -3.98
N LEU A 78 5.01 -13.51 -3.59
CA LEU A 78 6.08 -13.92 -4.50
C LEU A 78 5.91 -15.34 -5.06
N ARG A 79 4.96 -16.13 -4.54
CA ARG A 79 4.71 -17.51 -4.99
C ARG A 79 4.22 -17.52 -6.43
N ARG A 80 4.72 -18.46 -7.23
CA ARG A 80 4.36 -18.63 -8.64
C ARG A 80 2.86 -18.57 -8.90
N GLU A 81 2.09 -19.39 -8.18
CA GLU A 81 0.63 -19.48 -8.33
C GLU A 81 -0.07 -18.13 -8.10
N ASN A 82 0.41 -17.36 -7.13
CA ASN A 82 -0.13 -16.03 -6.82
C ASN A 82 0.26 -15.00 -7.89
N LEU A 83 1.49 -15.06 -8.40
CA LEU A 83 1.95 -14.17 -9.47
C LEU A 83 1.21 -14.43 -10.80
N GLU A 84 1.04 -15.70 -11.17
CA GLU A 84 0.29 -16.12 -12.36
C GLU A 84 -1.19 -15.70 -12.24
N TYR A 85 -1.80 -15.95 -11.08
CA TYR A 85 -3.17 -15.51 -10.80
C TYR A 85 -3.30 -13.98 -10.88
N ARG A 86 -2.37 -13.23 -10.30
CA ARG A 86 -2.35 -11.75 -10.39
C ARG A 86 -2.26 -11.27 -11.84
N LEU A 87 -1.32 -11.80 -12.62
CA LEU A 87 -1.18 -11.43 -14.04
C LEU A 87 -2.47 -11.68 -14.81
N HIS A 88 -3.10 -12.83 -14.59
CA HIS A 88 -4.37 -13.18 -15.22
C HIS A 88 -5.49 -12.21 -14.82
N MET A 89 -5.70 -12.00 -13.52
CA MET A 89 -6.77 -11.14 -13.01
C MET A 89 -6.59 -9.68 -13.41
N GLU A 90 -5.37 -9.18 -13.31
CA GLU A 90 -5.08 -7.77 -13.54
C GLU A 90 -5.01 -7.45 -15.02
N LEU A 91 -4.31 -8.24 -15.85
CA LEU A 91 -4.16 -7.89 -17.28
C LEU A 91 -5.25 -8.51 -18.16
N GLY A 92 -5.89 -9.60 -17.73
CA GLY A 92 -6.88 -10.35 -18.52
C GLY A 92 -6.29 -11.07 -19.74
N MET A 93 -4.98 -10.96 -19.96
CA MET A 93 -4.25 -11.50 -21.11
C MET A 93 -2.76 -11.62 -20.74
N HIS A 94 -2.01 -12.48 -21.41
CA HIS A 94 -0.54 -12.49 -21.25
C HIS A 94 0.06 -11.24 -21.91
N LEU A 95 1.13 -10.70 -21.30
CA LEU A 95 1.89 -9.59 -21.87
C LEU A 95 2.33 -9.94 -23.30
N GLY A 96 2.14 -9.02 -24.25
CA GLY A 96 2.44 -9.26 -25.67
C GLY A 96 1.42 -10.10 -26.44
N SER A 97 0.35 -10.60 -25.80
CA SER A 97 -0.74 -11.26 -26.53
C SER A 97 -1.42 -10.28 -27.48
N GLU A 98 -1.83 -10.79 -28.64
CA GLU A 98 -2.51 -10.02 -29.67
C GLU A 98 -4.02 -10.30 -29.63
N TYR A 99 -4.83 -9.25 -29.74
CA TYR A 99 -6.29 -9.37 -29.89
C TYR A 99 -6.83 -8.38 -30.93
N PRO A 100 -7.86 -8.76 -31.70
CA PRO A 100 -8.38 -7.90 -32.75
C PRO A 100 -9.23 -6.76 -32.18
N LEU A 101 -8.96 -5.53 -32.59
CA LEU A 101 -9.89 -4.40 -32.49
C LEU A 101 -10.85 -4.45 -33.67
N THR A 102 -12.10 -4.81 -33.39
CA THR A 102 -13.16 -4.92 -34.41
C THR A 102 -14.34 -3.99 -34.05
N PRO A 103 -14.30 -2.72 -34.47
CA PRO A 103 -15.38 -1.78 -34.23
C PRO A 103 -16.71 -2.28 -34.86
N PRO A 104 -17.86 -2.19 -34.15
CA PRO A 104 -19.14 -2.69 -34.65
C PRO A 104 -19.62 -2.03 -35.95
N ASN A 105 -19.12 -0.83 -36.27
CA ASN A 105 -19.49 -0.07 -37.45
C ASN A 105 -18.74 -0.48 -38.73
N GLY A 106 -17.90 -1.52 -38.68
CA GLY A 106 -17.15 -2.01 -39.84
C GLY A 106 -15.94 -1.16 -40.23
N SER A 107 -15.43 -0.31 -39.32
CA SER A 107 -14.19 0.45 -39.52
C SER A 107 -12.96 -0.46 -39.66
N ALA A 108 -11.82 0.13 -40.04
CA ALA A 108 -10.54 -0.58 -40.20
C ALA A 108 -10.19 -1.44 -38.97
N ARG A 109 -9.65 -2.64 -39.24
CA ARG A 109 -9.21 -3.60 -38.22
C ARG A 109 -7.79 -3.27 -37.76
N ARG A 110 -7.55 -3.38 -36.46
CA ARG A 110 -6.21 -3.29 -35.88
C ARG A 110 -5.96 -4.49 -34.97
N ILE A 111 -4.70 -4.82 -34.76
CA ILE A 111 -4.27 -5.77 -33.75
C ILE A 111 -3.78 -4.99 -32.54
N CYS A 112 -4.44 -5.20 -31.41
CA CYS A 112 -4.05 -4.63 -30.13
C CYS A 112 -3.12 -5.57 -29.38
N ARG A 113 -2.13 -4.99 -28.72
CA ARG A 113 -1.24 -5.71 -27.79
C ARG A 113 -0.96 -4.88 -26.55
N ALA A 114 -0.91 -5.53 -25.39
CA ALA A 114 -0.41 -4.92 -24.17
C ALA A 114 1.12 -5.02 -24.14
N VAL A 115 1.79 -3.88 -23.98
CA VAL A 115 3.26 -3.78 -23.92
C VAL A 115 3.69 -2.99 -22.69
N PRO A 116 4.94 -3.15 -22.21
CA PRO A 116 5.47 -2.33 -21.12
C PRO A 116 5.31 -0.83 -21.40
N LEU A 117 5.25 0.01 -20.37
CA LEU A 117 5.39 1.46 -20.53
C LEU A 117 6.75 1.78 -21.17
N GLY A 118 7.80 1.14 -20.67
CA GLY A 118 9.18 1.33 -21.09
C GLY A 118 10.08 1.39 -19.87
N THR A 119 10.54 2.59 -19.50
CA THR A 119 11.34 2.81 -18.29
C THR A 119 10.48 3.40 -17.18
N VAL A 120 10.58 2.86 -15.97
CA VAL A 120 9.83 3.34 -14.80
C VAL A 120 10.74 3.68 -13.63
N LEU A 121 10.43 4.79 -12.95
CA LEU A 121 11.11 5.21 -11.71
C LEU A 121 10.27 4.85 -10.50
N HIS A 122 10.82 4.08 -9.57
CA HIS A 122 10.19 3.73 -8.30
C HIS A 122 10.76 4.61 -7.18
N ILE A 123 9.89 5.34 -6.51
CA ILE A 123 10.18 6.13 -5.30
C ILE A 123 9.38 5.49 -4.17
N ALA A 124 10.01 4.57 -3.45
CA ALA A 124 9.38 3.84 -2.35
C ALA A 124 9.46 4.61 -1.02
N ALA A 125 8.44 4.47 -0.19
CA ALA A 125 8.43 4.97 1.18
C ALA A 125 9.28 4.06 2.08
N GLY A 126 9.82 4.61 3.17
CA GLY A 126 10.64 3.88 4.15
C GLY A 126 9.86 3.31 5.32
N ASN A 127 8.52 3.35 5.30
CA ASN A 127 7.66 2.92 6.40
C ASN A 127 7.11 1.49 6.24
N ALA A 128 7.49 0.78 5.18
CA ALA A 128 7.10 -0.60 4.94
C ALA A 128 8.31 -1.38 4.40
N ASP A 129 8.81 -2.30 5.21
CA ASP A 129 9.94 -3.16 4.84
C ASP A 129 9.60 -4.02 3.62
N GLY A 130 10.52 -4.12 2.67
CA GLY A 130 10.34 -4.90 1.44
C GLY A 130 9.45 -4.26 0.37
N LEU A 131 8.81 -3.11 0.65
CA LEU A 131 8.04 -2.36 -0.35
C LEU A 131 8.84 -2.02 -1.63
N PRO A 132 10.13 -1.62 -1.56
CA PRO A 132 10.91 -1.36 -2.77
C PRO A 132 11.02 -2.60 -3.68
N VAL A 133 11.19 -3.79 -3.09
CA VAL A 133 11.28 -5.07 -3.83
C VAL A 133 9.94 -5.46 -4.45
N LEU A 134 8.83 -5.29 -3.73
CA LEU A 134 7.50 -5.55 -4.27
C LEU A 134 7.15 -4.61 -5.43
N SER A 135 7.45 -3.32 -5.28
CA SER A 135 7.29 -2.31 -6.33
C SER A 135 8.12 -2.65 -7.57
N LEU A 136 9.38 -3.06 -7.38
CA LEU A 136 10.27 -3.52 -8.46
C LEU A 136 9.72 -4.79 -9.15
N ALA A 137 9.19 -5.74 -8.39
CA ALA A 137 8.60 -6.96 -8.91
C ALA A 137 7.43 -6.66 -9.87
N GLU A 138 6.56 -5.69 -9.54
CA GLU A 138 5.47 -5.25 -10.43
C GLU A 138 5.98 -4.71 -11.77
N GLY A 139 7.05 -3.90 -11.74
CA GLY A 139 7.69 -3.35 -12.93
C GLY A 139 8.35 -4.43 -13.81
N LEU A 140 9.05 -5.38 -13.19
CA LEU A 140 9.66 -6.52 -13.90
C LEU A 140 8.61 -7.45 -14.50
N LEU A 141 7.55 -7.81 -13.76
CA LEU A 141 6.48 -8.71 -14.24
C LEU A 141 5.80 -8.18 -15.51
N THR A 142 5.78 -6.86 -15.66
CA THR A 142 5.20 -6.14 -16.79
C THR A 142 6.25 -5.75 -17.85
N GLY A 143 7.48 -6.23 -17.72
CA GLY A 143 8.56 -6.11 -18.70
C GLY A 143 9.19 -4.72 -18.80
N ASN A 144 9.04 -3.89 -17.77
CA ASN A 144 9.65 -2.55 -17.75
C ASN A 144 11.12 -2.61 -17.32
N ILE A 145 11.88 -1.59 -17.72
CA ILE A 145 13.19 -1.28 -17.14
C ILE A 145 12.96 -0.41 -15.90
N ASN A 146 13.61 -0.75 -14.79
CA ASN A 146 13.25 -0.21 -13.49
C ASN A 146 14.42 0.56 -12.89
N LEU A 147 14.20 1.84 -12.65
CA LEU A 147 15.07 2.70 -11.85
C LEU A 147 14.46 2.75 -10.44
N LEU A 148 15.14 2.21 -9.44
CA LEU A 148 14.65 2.18 -8.07
C LEU A 148 15.46 3.16 -7.21
N LYS A 149 14.78 4.16 -6.64
CA LYS A 149 15.34 4.98 -5.56
C LYS A 149 15.06 4.29 -4.21
N LEU A 150 16.11 4.01 -3.45
CA LEU A 150 15.97 3.38 -2.13
C LEU A 150 15.42 4.34 -1.07
N PRO A 151 14.60 3.86 -0.12
CA PRO A 151 14.32 4.62 1.09
C PRO A 151 15.58 4.72 1.96
N GLN A 152 15.75 5.84 2.67
CA GLN A 152 16.91 6.01 3.57
C GLN A 152 16.97 4.96 4.68
N ALA A 153 15.81 4.39 5.04
CA ALA A 153 15.66 3.37 6.06
C ALA A 153 15.72 1.93 5.52
N ASP A 154 16.11 1.69 4.26
CA ASP A 154 16.08 0.34 3.64
C ASP A 154 16.95 -0.70 4.38
N GLY A 155 18.02 -0.26 5.05
CA GLY A 155 18.94 -1.15 5.76
C GLY A 155 19.70 -2.13 4.88
N GLY A 156 19.62 -2.00 3.55
CA GLY A 156 20.28 -2.87 2.57
C GLY A 156 19.49 -4.12 2.18
N LEU A 157 18.30 -4.33 2.75
CA LEU A 157 17.46 -5.50 2.47
C LEU A 157 17.09 -5.58 0.98
N SER A 158 16.72 -4.44 0.37
CA SER A 158 16.28 -4.44 -1.02
C SER A 158 17.42 -4.77 -1.98
N VAL A 159 18.63 -4.26 -1.71
CA VAL A 159 19.81 -4.57 -2.53
C VAL A 159 20.14 -6.05 -2.44
N GLU A 160 20.10 -6.64 -1.25
CA GLU A 160 20.42 -8.06 -1.07
C GLU A 160 19.38 -8.97 -1.73
N ALA A 161 18.09 -8.65 -1.58
CA ALA A 161 17.01 -9.38 -2.26
C ALA A 161 17.17 -9.33 -3.79
N VAL A 162 17.49 -8.16 -4.35
CA VAL A 162 17.73 -8.01 -5.79
C VAL A 162 18.98 -8.75 -6.23
N ARG A 163 20.07 -8.73 -5.46
CA ARG A 163 21.27 -9.50 -5.78
C ARG A 163 20.98 -11.01 -5.83
N CYS A 164 20.22 -11.52 -4.87
CA CYS A 164 19.75 -12.90 -4.88
C CYS A 164 18.93 -13.21 -6.14
N MET A 165 18.01 -12.33 -6.54
CA MET A 165 17.25 -12.50 -7.79
C MET A 165 18.16 -12.53 -9.03
N LEU A 166 19.21 -11.71 -9.07
CA LEU A 166 20.17 -11.66 -10.18
C LEU A 166 21.10 -12.87 -10.22
N GLU A 167 21.38 -13.50 -9.07
CA GLU A 167 22.09 -14.77 -9.00
C GLU A 167 21.21 -15.93 -9.49
N ILE A 168 19.91 -15.90 -9.19
CA ILE A 168 18.94 -16.88 -9.70
C ILE A 168 18.74 -16.70 -11.20
N GLU A 169 18.52 -15.48 -11.66
CA GLU A 169 18.21 -15.15 -13.05
C GLU A 169 19.00 -13.92 -13.55
N PRO A 170 20.20 -14.15 -14.11
CA PRO A 170 21.07 -13.08 -14.58
C PRO A 170 20.48 -12.23 -15.71
N GLU A 171 19.50 -12.74 -16.47
CA GLU A 171 18.84 -11.99 -17.55
C GLU A 171 18.14 -10.71 -17.02
N LEU A 172 17.78 -10.67 -15.73
CA LEU A 172 17.14 -9.50 -15.11
C LEU A 172 18.09 -8.31 -14.93
N ALA A 173 19.41 -8.50 -15.04
CA ALA A 173 20.41 -7.45 -14.79
C ALA A 173 20.16 -6.19 -15.62
N ASP A 174 19.88 -6.36 -16.92
CA ASP A 174 19.69 -5.23 -17.85
C ASP A 174 18.41 -4.42 -17.59
N TYR A 175 17.52 -4.91 -16.71
CA TYR A 175 16.23 -4.31 -16.38
C TYR A 175 16.19 -3.64 -15.00
N ILE A 176 17.30 -3.64 -14.24
CA ILE A 176 17.33 -3.16 -12.85
C ILE A 176 18.50 -2.20 -12.61
N TYR A 177 18.17 -1.01 -12.14
CA TYR A 177 19.11 -0.01 -11.65
C TYR A 177 18.62 0.50 -10.30
N ILE A 178 19.48 0.47 -9.28
CA ILE A 178 19.15 0.93 -7.92
C ILE A 178 20.05 2.10 -7.55
N PHE A 179 19.43 3.16 -7.03
CA PHE A 179 20.07 4.38 -6.60
C PHE A 179 19.78 4.62 -5.11
N ASP A 180 20.82 4.59 -4.30
CA ASP A 180 20.79 5.12 -2.95
C ASP A 180 21.00 6.63 -3.03
N THR A 181 19.92 7.35 -3.31
CA THR A 181 19.90 8.80 -3.50
C THR A 181 18.87 9.42 -2.54
N PRO A 182 19.26 10.41 -1.72
CA PRO A 182 18.33 11.02 -0.78
C PRO A 182 17.23 11.80 -1.51
N SER A 183 16.05 11.90 -0.92
CA SER A 183 14.92 12.62 -1.52
C SER A 183 15.18 14.13 -1.69
N SER A 184 16.20 14.67 -1.01
CA SER A 184 16.65 16.06 -1.14
C SER A 184 17.48 16.31 -2.40
N ASP A 185 18.04 15.26 -3.03
CA ASP A 185 18.78 15.38 -4.29
C ASP A 185 17.80 15.40 -5.48
N VAL A 186 17.03 16.48 -5.55
CA VAL A 186 16.02 16.70 -6.58
C VAL A 186 16.63 16.75 -7.98
N VAL A 187 17.89 17.17 -8.11
CA VAL A 187 18.59 17.24 -9.40
C VAL A 187 18.81 15.84 -9.97
N THR A 188 19.33 14.91 -9.17
CA THR A 188 19.48 13.52 -9.59
C THR A 188 18.12 12.89 -9.89
N LEU A 189 17.11 13.10 -9.04
CA LEU A 189 15.76 12.57 -9.26
C LEU A 189 15.12 13.11 -10.54
N GLN A 190 15.32 14.39 -10.88
CA GLN A 190 14.87 14.98 -12.14
C GLN A 190 15.53 14.34 -13.35
N ARG A 191 16.84 14.10 -13.29
CA ARG A 191 17.57 13.40 -14.37
C ARG A 191 17.05 11.98 -14.56
N LEU A 192 16.85 11.23 -13.48
CA LEU A 192 16.27 9.88 -13.55
C LEU A 192 14.85 9.92 -14.11
N ALA A 193 14.02 10.83 -13.62
CA ALA A 193 12.64 10.98 -14.07
C ALA A 193 12.53 11.34 -15.56
N ALA A 194 13.47 12.15 -16.09
CA ALA A 194 13.52 12.52 -17.50
C ALA A 194 13.73 11.33 -18.45
N LEU A 195 14.28 10.22 -17.95
CA LEU A 195 14.49 8.98 -18.70
C LEU A 195 13.29 8.02 -18.65
N CYS A 196 12.26 8.36 -17.86
CA CYS A 196 11.16 7.46 -17.53
C CYS A 196 9.85 7.79 -18.25
N ASP A 197 9.19 6.72 -18.72
CA ASP A 197 7.83 6.72 -19.25
C ASP A 197 6.78 6.71 -18.12
N GLY A 198 7.17 6.30 -16.90
CA GLY A 198 6.31 6.33 -15.71
C GLY A 198 7.05 6.51 -14.39
N ILE A 199 6.37 7.06 -13.38
CA ILE A 199 6.92 7.25 -12.04
C ILE A 199 5.95 6.68 -11.01
N ILE A 200 6.41 5.70 -10.25
CA ILE A 200 5.69 5.03 -9.17
C ILE A 200 6.11 5.68 -7.86
N THR A 201 5.17 6.27 -7.15
CA THR A 201 5.44 6.94 -5.88
C THR A 201 4.61 6.32 -4.78
N TRP A 202 5.29 5.81 -3.75
CA TRP A 202 4.67 5.38 -2.51
C TRP A 202 4.98 6.40 -1.43
N GLY A 203 3.97 6.91 -0.74
CA GLY A 203 4.17 7.83 0.39
C GLY A 203 3.03 8.80 0.64
N GLY A 204 3.25 9.70 1.60
CA GLY A 204 2.25 10.72 1.97
C GLY A 204 2.10 11.84 0.94
N ASP A 205 1.12 12.70 1.19
CA ASP A 205 0.70 13.78 0.28
C ASP A 205 1.90 14.68 -0.13
N ALA A 206 2.80 14.99 0.80
CA ALA A 206 3.99 15.79 0.51
C ALA A 206 4.96 15.11 -0.48
N ALA A 207 5.10 13.78 -0.44
CA ALA A 207 5.94 13.02 -1.36
C ALA A 207 5.31 13.00 -2.76
N ILE A 208 3.99 12.76 -2.84
CA ILE A 208 3.23 12.80 -4.09
C ILE A 208 3.32 14.19 -4.73
N GLU A 209 3.09 15.26 -3.96
CA GLU A 209 3.21 16.63 -4.44
C GLU A 209 4.63 16.96 -4.92
N ALA A 210 5.66 16.46 -4.23
CA ALA A 210 7.04 16.64 -4.65
C ALA A 210 7.30 16.00 -6.03
N VAL A 211 6.86 14.75 -6.23
CA VAL A 211 7.01 14.06 -7.51
C VAL A 211 6.26 14.78 -8.62
N ARG A 212 5.00 15.18 -8.38
CA ARG A 212 4.20 15.96 -9.35
C ARG A 212 4.89 17.24 -9.83
N ARG A 213 5.69 17.89 -8.97
CA ARG A 213 6.40 19.13 -9.33
C ARG A 213 7.57 18.92 -10.29
N PHE A 214 8.24 17.77 -10.22
CA PHE A 214 9.44 17.53 -11.04
C PHE A 214 9.24 16.48 -12.14
N ALA A 215 8.14 15.74 -12.12
CA ALA A 215 7.82 14.75 -13.13
C ALA A 215 7.71 15.39 -14.52
N PRO A 216 8.32 14.78 -15.57
CA PRO A 216 8.13 15.23 -16.93
C PRO A 216 6.67 15.10 -17.38
N VAL A 217 6.22 16.00 -18.26
CA VAL A 217 4.85 16.02 -18.79
C VAL A 217 4.45 14.70 -19.48
N GLY A 218 5.42 14.01 -20.10
CA GLY A 218 5.18 12.73 -20.78
C GLY A 218 5.13 11.52 -19.86
N ALA A 219 5.54 11.64 -18.60
CA ALA A 219 5.63 10.52 -17.68
C ALA A 219 4.28 10.22 -17.02
N LYS A 220 3.87 8.95 -17.03
CA LYS A 220 2.68 8.49 -16.32
C LYS A 220 2.94 8.43 -14.81
N LEU A 221 2.16 9.18 -14.02
CA LEU A 221 2.23 9.10 -12.56
C LEU A 221 1.37 7.94 -12.01
N ILE A 222 1.99 7.09 -11.20
CA ILE A 222 1.36 5.98 -10.49
C ILE A 222 1.57 6.24 -8.99
N GLU A 223 0.51 6.68 -8.32
CA GLU A 223 0.61 7.30 -7.01
C GLU A 223 -0.14 6.45 -5.97
N TRP A 224 0.61 5.92 -5.00
CA TRP A 224 0.09 5.15 -3.89
C TRP A 224 0.23 5.98 -2.61
N GLY A 225 -0.83 6.75 -2.36
CA GLY A 225 -0.92 7.72 -1.28
C GLY A 225 -1.39 7.16 0.04
N HIS A 226 -1.39 8.00 1.07
CA HIS A 226 -2.01 7.67 2.35
C HIS A 226 -3.51 7.42 2.18
N ARG A 227 -3.99 6.36 2.84
CA ARG A 227 -5.39 5.96 2.81
C ARG A 227 -6.04 6.06 4.18
N LEU A 228 -7.37 6.19 4.16
CA LEU A 228 -8.22 6.27 5.33
C LEU A 228 -9.25 5.13 5.27
N SER A 229 -9.25 4.33 6.32
CA SER A 229 -10.17 3.21 6.49
C SER A 229 -10.87 3.33 7.84
N PHE A 230 -12.12 2.87 7.93
CA PHE A 230 -12.97 3.09 9.08
C PHE A 230 -13.97 1.96 9.28
N ALA A 231 -14.53 1.84 10.48
CA ALA A 231 -15.68 0.98 10.74
C ALA A 231 -16.97 1.81 10.71
N TYR A 232 -18.04 1.27 10.13
CA TYR A 232 -19.36 1.88 10.14
C TYR A 232 -20.37 0.91 10.75
N ILE A 233 -21.02 1.35 11.82
CA ILE A 233 -21.90 0.51 12.65
C ILE A 233 -23.34 1.00 12.54
N SER A 234 -24.24 0.11 12.14
CA SER A 234 -25.62 0.43 11.80
C SER A 234 -26.57 -0.73 12.16
N GLY A 235 -26.57 -1.10 13.44
CA GLY A 235 -27.12 -2.37 13.93
C GLY A 235 -26.09 -3.50 13.86
N TYR A 236 -26.51 -4.73 14.16
CA TYR A 236 -25.65 -5.90 14.26
C TYR A 236 -26.35 -7.14 13.69
N GLU A 237 -25.57 -8.07 13.16
CA GLU A 237 -26.00 -9.45 12.88
C GLU A 237 -25.75 -10.31 14.13
N ASP A 238 -24.55 -10.20 14.70
CA ASP A 238 -24.14 -10.78 15.98
C ASP A 238 -23.25 -9.77 16.69
N GLU A 239 -23.85 -9.00 17.61
CA GLU A 239 -23.17 -7.87 18.26
C GLU A 239 -21.88 -8.31 18.98
N GLN A 240 -21.92 -9.41 19.72
CA GLN A 240 -20.77 -9.83 20.51
C GLN A 240 -19.61 -10.28 19.61
N LEU A 241 -19.90 -11.05 18.57
CA LEU A 241 -18.89 -11.54 17.63
C LEU A 241 -18.30 -10.39 16.81
N GLU A 242 -19.14 -9.50 16.29
CA GLU A 242 -18.71 -8.41 15.41
C GLU A 242 -17.91 -7.33 16.16
N LEU A 243 -18.30 -7.00 17.40
CA LEU A 243 -17.52 -6.09 18.24
C LEU A 243 -16.18 -6.70 18.66
N ARG A 244 -16.15 -7.98 19.03
CA ARG A 244 -14.89 -8.67 19.30
C ARG A 244 -13.96 -8.63 18.10
N ALA A 245 -14.46 -8.96 16.90
CA ALA A 245 -13.66 -8.96 15.69
C ALA A 245 -13.10 -7.56 15.36
N LEU A 246 -13.91 -6.50 15.52
CA LEU A 246 -13.44 -5.12 15.33
C LEU A 246 -12.33 -4.74 16.33
N ALA A 247 -12.48 -5.11 17.61
CA ALA A 247 -11.48 -4.84 18.64
C ALA A 247 -10.16 -5.58 18.35
N GLU A 248 -10.23 -6.87 18.01
CA GLU A 248 -9.06 -7.67 17.65
C GLU A 248 -8.33 -7.07 16.44
N HIS A 249 -9.06 -6.66 15.39
CA HIS A 249 -8.48 -5.98 14.22
C HIS A 249 -7.77 -4.67 14.57
N ILE A 250 -8.39 -3.80 15.39
CA ILE A 250 -7.79 -2.53 15.81
C ILE A 250 -6.45 -2.76 16.54
N ILE A 251 -6.41 -3.73 17.46
CA ILE A 251 -5.22 -4.02 18.26
C ILE A 251 -4.15 -4.72 17.43
N GLN A 252 -4.48 -5.80 16.72
CA GLN A 252 -3.51 -6.59 15.96
C GLN A 252 -2.82 -5.79 14.88
N THR A 253 -3.57 -4.94 14.16
CA THR A 253 -3.00 -4.12 13.10
C THR A 253 -2.28 -2.88 13.60
N LYS A 254 -2.40 -2.57 14.91
CA LYS A 254 -1.88 -1.34 15.55
C LYS A 254 -2.35 -0.06 14.85
N GLN A 255 -3.35 -0.17 13.99
CA GLN A 255 -3.84 0.85 13.08
C GLN A 255 -2.79 1.39 12.10
N LEU A 256 -1.74 0.60 11.80
CA LEU A 256 -0.62 1.01 10.93
C LEU A 256 -0.87 0.73 9.44
N LEU A 257 -1.80 -0.15 9.11
CA LEU A 257 -2.08 -0.53 7.73
C LEU A 257 -3.03 0.50 7.09
N CYS A 258 -2.91 0.68 5.77
CA CYS A 258 -3.84 1.49 5.00
C CYS A 258 -5.31 1.05 5.20
N SER A 259 -5.51 -0.25 5.38
CA SER A 259 -6.81 -0.91 5.56
C SER A 259 -7.29 -0.94 7.01
N SER A 260 -6.46 -0.52 7.97
CA SER A 260 -6.81 -0.54 9.38
C SER A 260 -7.91 0.44 9.75
N CYS A 261 -8.74 0.08 10.73
CA CYS A 261 -9.77 0.97 11.24
C CYS A 261 -9.14 2.18 11.95
N GLN A 262 -9.31 3.38 11.38
CA GLN A 262 -8.82 4.65 11.93
C GLN A 262 -9.90 5.41 12.70
N THR A 263 -11.18 5.19 12.40
CA THR A 263 -12.31 5.85 13.04
C THR A 263 -13.49 4.87 13.08
N ILE A 264 -14.27 4.89 14.15
CA ILE A 264 -15.53 4.17 14.25
C ILE A 264 -16.68 5.18 14.07
N PHE A 265 -17.50 4.96 13.06
CA PHE A 265 -18.71 5.74 12.82
C PHE A 265 -19.94 4.95 13.26
N LEU A 266 -20.81 5.60 14.03
CA LEU A 266 -22.13 5.07 14.40
C LEU A 266 -23.21 5.75 13.58
N ASP A 267 -24.10 4.96 12.97
CA ASP A 267 -25.26 5.43 12.22
C ASP A 267 -26.34 5.98 13.14
N THR A 268 -26.08 7.16 13.70
CA THR A 268 -26.94 7.84 14.66
C THR A 268 -26.74 9.33 14.59
N GLU A 269 -27.75 10.10 14.99
CA GLU A 269 -27.62 11.55 15.22
C GLU A 269 -27.30 11.87 16.68
N ASP A 270 -27.49 10.90 17.57
CA ASP A 270 -27.50 11.04 19.02
C ASP A 270 -26.12 10.73 19.63
N MET A 271 -25.55 11.72 20.31
CA MET A 271 -24.25 11.56 21.00
C MET A 271 -24.33 10.63 22.21
N GLU A 272 -25.50 10.47 22.84
CA GLU A 272 -25.63 9.54 23.98
C GLU A 272 -25.40 8.10 23.54
N GLN A 273 -25.78 7.75 22.31
CA GLN A 273 -25.47 6.43 21.73
C GLN A 273 -23.97 6.25 21.47
N VAL A 274 -23.25 7.32 21.13
CA VAL A 274 -21.78 7.28 21.00
C VAL A 274 -21.14 7.04 22.36
N TYR A 275 -21.57 7.76 23.40
CA TYR A 275 -21.06 7.56 24.76
C TYR A 275 -21.35 6.15 25.29
N ALA A 276 -22.57 5.66 25.13
CA ALA A 276 -22.95 4.30 25.51
C ALA A 276 -22.15 3.24 24.73
N PHE A 277 -21.91 3.47 23.44
CA PHE A 277 -21.06 2.59 22.63
C PHE A 277 -19.62 2.55 23.16
N CYS A 278 -19.02 3.69 23.50
CA CYS A 278 -17.66 3.72 24.03
C CYS A 278 -17.55 2.92 25.34
N GLU A 279 -18.52 3.07 26.26
CA GLU A 279 -18.56 2.31 27.51
C GLU A 279 -18.72 0.80 27.26
N LYS A 280 -19.55 0.42 26.29
CA LYS A 280 -19.77 -0.98 25.89
C LYS A 280 -18.58 -1.60 25.14
N PHE A 281 -17.91 -0.84 24.29
CA PHE A 281 -16.86 -1.33 23.40
C PHE A 281 -15.49 -1.38 24.08
N LEU A 282 -15.23 -0.52 25.07
CA LEU A 282 -13.95 -0.48 25.78
C LEU A 282 -13.50 -1.84 26.33
N PRO A 283 -14.35 -2.66 27.00
CA PRO A 283 -13.95 -3.97 27.48
C PRO A 283 -13.49 -4.94 26.38
N TYR A 284 -14.05 -4.85 25.17
CA TYR A 284 -13.61 -5.67 24.03
C TYR A 284 -12.20 -5.27 23.57
N LEU A 285 -11.90 -3.97 23.54
CA LEU A 285 -10.55 -3.49 23.25
C LEU A 285 -9.55 -3.92 24.32
N GLU A 286 -9.90 -3.83 25.60
CA GLU A 286 -9.03 -4.30 26.69
C GLU A 286 -8.78 -5.81 26.63
N GLU A 287 -9.80 -6.61 26.30
CA GLU A 287 -9.63 -8.05 26.10
C GLU A 287 -8.70 -8.34 24.92
N ALA A 288 -8.88 -7.63 23.80
CA ALA A 288 -8.00 -7.74 22.63
C ALA A 288 -6.56 -7.34 22.97
N SER A 289 -6.34 -6.23 23.68
CA SER A 289 -5.02 -5.78 24.15
C SER A 289 -4.33 -6.81 25.05
N ARG A 290 -5.08 -7.45 25.96
CA ARG A 290 -4.55 -8.52 26.82
C ARG A 290 -4.20 -9.79 26.03
N ARG A 291 -4.99 -10.10 24.99
CA ARG A 291 -4.79 -11.28 24.13
C ARG A 291 -3.64 -11.10 23.15
N PHE A 292 -3.45 -9.88 22.66
CA PHE A 292 -2.43 -9.50 21.68
C PHE A 292 -1.56 -8.37 22.25
N PRO A 293 -0.73 -8.68 23.27
CA PRO A 293 0.15 -7.69 23.87
C PRO A 293 1.13 -7.16 22.82
N GLN A 294 1.49 -5.89 22.93
CA GLN A 294 2.52 -5.33 22.07
C GLN A 294 3.89 -5.86 22.48
N GLU A 295 4.61 -6.39 21.50
CA GLU A 295 5.92 -7.00 21.71
C GLU A 295 6.97 -6.03 21.16
N GLY A 296 7.71 -5.35 22.04
CA GLY A 296 8.85 -4.53 21.63
C GLY A 296 9.01 -3.25 22.45
N ILE A 297 10.27 -2.93 22.79
CA ILE A 297 10.63 -1.68 23.50
C ILE A 297 10.29 -0.46 22.63
N GLU A 298 10.49 -0.54 21.32
CA GLU A 298 10.27 0.55 20.38
C GLU A 298 8.79 0.88 20.22
N GLU A 299 7.92 -0.14 20.06
CA GLU A 299 6.47 0.04 19.97
C GLU A 299 5.90 0.63 21.26
N THR A 300 6.37 0.10 22.41
CA THR A 300 5.99 0.63 23.74
C THR A 300 6.47 2.07 23.92
N ALA A 301 7.67 2.40 23.44
CA ALA A 301 8.21 3.76 23.48
C ALA A 301 7.43 4.70 22.56
N GLU A 302 7.07 4.27 21.35
CA GLU A 302 6.29 5.06 20.41
C GLU A 302 4.88 5.34 20.96
N GLN A 303 4.18 4.32 21.47
CA GLN A 303 2.92 4.49 22.18
C GLN A 303 3.04 5.49 23.33
N THR A 304 4.09 5.35 24.13
CA THR A 304 4.32 6.22 25.29
C THR A 304 4.57 7.66 24.85
N LEU A 305 5.42 7.87 23.84
CA LEU A 305 5.73 9.19 23.28
C LEU A 305 4.50 9.84 22.64
N ARG A 306 3.71 9.08 21.87
CA ARG A 306 2.45 9.57 21.29
C ARG A 306 1.45 9.97 22.36
N ARG A 307 1.29 9.14 23.40
CA ARG A 307 0.45 9.46 24.56
C ARG A 307 0.89 10.78 25.21
N TYR A 308 2.19 10.94 25.47
CA TYR A 308 2.72 12.18 26.04
C TYR A 308 2.54 13.38 25.11
N LEU A 309 2.78 13.21 23.81
CA LEU A 309 2.57 14.26 22.82
C LEU A 309 1.11 14.71 22.79
N ASP A 310 0.16 13.76 22.77
CA ASP A 310 -1.26 14.06 22.78
C ASP A 310 -1.67 14.76 24.09
N GLU A 311 -1.16 14.30 25.24
CA GLU A 311 -1.40 14.96 26.53
C GLU A 311 -0.85 16.38 26.57
N MET A 312 0.33 16.62 26.00
CA MET A 312 0.91 17.95 25.85
C MET A 312 0.10 18.83 24.90
N VAL A 313 -0.33 18.31 23.74
CA VAL A 313 -1.15 19.03 22.78
C VAL A 313 -2.49 19.42 23.41
N GLN A 314 -3.12 18.51 24.16
CA GLN A 314 -4.37 18.79 24.88
C GLN A 314 -4.17 19.87 25.97
N ALA A 315 -3.07 19.80 26.72
CA ALA A 315 -2.73 20.79 27.75
C ALA A 315 -2.42 22.18 27.15
N ILE A 316 -1.76 22.24 25.98
CA ILE A 316 -1.37 23.49 25.31
C ILE A 316 -2.52 24.12 24.55
N GLN A 317 -3.30 23.32 23.82
CA GLN A 317 -4.39 23.84 22.98
C GLN A 317 -5.62 24.25 23.79
N GLY A 318 -5.68 23.93 25.08
CA GLY A 318 -6.84 24.26 25.92
C GLY A 318 -8.15 23.72 25.34
N ARG A 319 -8.11 22.65 24.53
CA ARG A 319 -9.29 21.98 23.96
C ARG A 319 -10.01 21.17 25.04
N ALA A 320 -10.40 21.84 26.11
CA ALA A 320 -11.53 21.44 26.91
C ALA A 320 -12.78 21.80 26.10
N THR A 321 -13.47 20.81 25.50
CA THR A 321 -14.95 20.60 25.59
C THR A 321 -15.53 19.62 24.54
N ASP A 322 -14.85 19.30 23.43
CA ASP A 322 -15.52 18.63 22.29
C ASP A 322 -15.30 17.10 22.18
N THR A 323 -14.58 16.50 23.13
CA THR A 323 -14.27 15.08 23.11
C THR A 323 -14.34 14.47 24.51
N ARG A 324 -15.09 13.37 24.68
CA ARG A 324 -15.10 12.57 25.91
C ARG A 324 -14.17 11.37 25.74
N VAL A 325 -13.27 11.17 26.69
CA VAL A 325 -12.22 10.16 26.60
C VAL A 325 -12.52 8.99 27.53
N TYR A 326 -12.42 7.78 27.00
CA TYR A 326 -12.54 6.51 27.73
C TYR A 326 -11.19 5.81 27.70
N ARG A 327 -10.57 5.65 28.87
CA ARG A 327 -9.24 5.06 29.01
C ARG A 327 -9.38 3.61 29.46
N GLY A 328 -8.77 2.70 28.71
CA GLY A 328 -8.64 1.30 29.08
C GLY A 328 -7.17 0.90 29.25
N GLU A 329 -6.96 -0.37 29.56
CA GLU A 329 -5.62 -0.96 29.60
C GLU A 329 -5.00 -1.00 28.18
N PHE A 330 -3.95 -0.20 27.96
CA PHE A 330 -3.22 -0.07 26.67
C PHE A 330 -4.07 0.36 25.46
N CYS A 331 -5.28 0.90 25.68
CA CYS A 331 -6.18 1.34 24.63
C CYS A 331 -7.01 2.56 25.07
N ARG A 332 -7.61 3.25 24.09
CA ARG A 332 -8.39 4.46 24.35
C ARG A 332 -9.47 4.63 23.30
N LEU A 333 -10.64 5.11 23.73
CA LEU A 333 -11.68 5.60 22.84
C LEU A 333 -11.91 7.10 23.05
N GLU A 334 -12.15 7.80 21.95
CA GLU A 334 -12.42 9.24 21.95
C GLU A 334 -13.76 9.51 21.29
N ALA A 335 -14.78 9.80 22.09
CA ALA A 335 -16.09 10.20 21.58
C ALA A 335 -16.03 11.68 21.16
N CYS A 336 -15.93 11.95 19.86
CA CYS A 336 -15.80 13.31 19.31
C CYS A 336 -17.16 13.86 18.84
N LEU A 337 -17.38 15.16 19.01
CA LEU A 337 -18.62 15.84 18.58
C LEU A 337 -18.73 16.07 17.07
N ASP A 338 -17.59 16.14 16.37
CA ASP A 338 -17.51 16.30 14.92
C ASP A 338 -17.72 14.97 14.16
N ASP A 339 -17.85 15.04 12.84
CA ASP A 339 -18.07 13.89 11.97
C ASP A 339 -16.93 13.67 10.96
N ASN A 340 -15.81 14.39 11.06
CA ASN A 340 -14.74 14.27 10.09
C ASN A 340 -14.02 12.91 10.24
N LEU A 341 -13.71 12.27 9.12
CA LEU A 341 -12.82 11.11 9.10
C LEU A 341 -11.39 11.58 9.35
N VAL A 342 -10.73 10.98 10.34
CA VAL A 342 -9.36 11.34 10.75
C VAL A 342 -8.52 10.09 10.93
N LEU A 343 -7.19 10.25 10.89
CA LEU A 343 -6.29 9.21 11.38
C LEU A 343 -6.47 9.07 12.90
N SER A 344 -6.29 7.85 13.38
CA SER A 344 -6.37 7.57 14.81
C SER A 344 -5.10 8.00 15.53
N GLY A 345 -5.10 7.92 16.86
CA GLY A 345 -3.88 8.04 17.67
C GLY A 345 -2.94 6.83 17.53
N LEU A 346 -3.31 5.87 16.67
CA LEU A 346 -2.67 4.57 16.46
C LEU A 346 -2.67 3.69 17.70
N PHE A 347 -2.27 2.43 17.53
CA PHE A 347 -2.00 1.50 18.63
C PHE A 347 -3.16 1.36 19.65
N GLY A 348 -4.40 1.29 19.17
CA GLY A 348 -5.59 1.11 20.01
C GLY A 348 -6.23 2.40 20.50
N ASN A 349 -5.79 3.56 20.01
CA ASN A 349 -6.40 4.87 20.30
C ASN A 349 -7.35 5.26 19.17
N CYS A 350 -8.64 4.97 19.32
CA CYS A 350 -9.61 5.11 18.23
C CYS A 350 -10.70 6.17 18.49
N PRO A 351 -10.88 7.16 17.59
CA PRO A 351 -12.01 8.06 17.66
C PRO A 351 -13.33 7.36 17.27
N VAL A 352 -14.39 7.66 18.03
CA VAL A 352 -15.76 7.22 17.80
C VAL A 352 -16.63 8.44 17.54
N LYS A 353 -17.35 8.42 16.43
CA LYS A 353 -18.09 9.58 15.92
C LYS A 353 -19.48 9.17 15.45
N ARG A 354 -20.42 10.10 15.53
CA ARG A 354 -21.75 9.96 14.91
C ARG A 354 -21.68 10.28 13.42
N LEU A 355 -22.28 9.44 12.59
CA LEU A 355 -22.42 9.67 11.16
C LEU A 355 -23.70 9.00 10.65
N PRO A 356 -24.83 9.72 10.66
CA PRO A 356 -26.08 9.20 10.09
C PRO A 356 -25.91 8.85 8.61
N ALA A 357 -26.58 7.79 8.14
CA ALA A 357 -26.49 7.32 6.76
C ALA A 357 -26.87 8.39 5.71
N ALA A 358 -27.70 9.37 6.09
CA ALA A 358 -28.05 10.52 5.24
C ALA A 358 -26.89 11.51 5.05
N ARG A 359 -25.96 11.59 6.01
CA ARG A 359 -24.79 12.48 6.00
C ARG A 359 -23.50 11.82 5.54
N MET A 360 -23.51 10.50 5.33
CA MET A 360 -22.36 9.71 4.89
C MET A 360 -21.66 10.33 3.65
N LEU A 361 -22.42 10.65 2.60
CA LEU A 361 -21.86 11.19 1.36
C LEU A 361 -21.14 12.55 1.51
N PRO A 362 -21.78 13.62 2.05
CA PRO A 362 -21.11 14.92 2.17
C PRO A 362 -19.92 14.93 3.14
N VAL A 363 -19.88 13.99 4.10
CA VAL A 363 -18.76 13.85 5.04
C VAL A 363 -17.61 13.11 4.38
N LEU A 364 -17.84 11.88 3.91
CA LEU A 364 -16.77 11.02 3.40
C LEU A 364 -16.19 11.53 2.07
N ARG A 365 -16.98 12.20 1.22
CA ARG A 365 -16.46 12.76 -0.04
C ARG A 365 -15.42 13.87 0.15
N ARG A 366 -15.27 14.44 1.35
CA ARG A 366 -14.17 15.38 1.66
C ARG A 366 -12.82 14.69 1.53
N GLU A 367 -12.77 13.41 1.85
CA GLU A 367 -11.58 12.54 1.75
C GLU A 367 -11.56 11.72 0.45
N LYS A 368 -12.20 12.24 -0.62
CA LYS A 368 -12.21 11.58 -1.94
C LYS A 368 -10.77 11.27 -2.39
N GLY A 369 -10.57 10.07 -2.93
CA GLY A 369 -9.24 9.61 -3.33
C GLY A 369 -8.32 9.22 -2.18
N ARG A 370 -8.80 9.20 -0.92
CA ARG A 370 -8.08 8.65 0.24
C ARG A 370 -8.83 7.51 0.90
N LEU A 371 -10.15 7.41 0.69
CA LEU A 371 -10.97 6.31 1.22
C LEU A 371 -10.53 4.96 0.65
N GLN A 372 -10.25 3.99 1.53
CA GLN A 372 -9.86 2.64 1.10
C GLN A 372 -10.89 1.59 1.56
N THR A 373 -10.88 1.24 2.84
CA THR A 373 -11.68 0.12 3.38
C THR A 373 -12.70 0.59 4.40
N ALA A 374 -13.94 0.12 4.25
CA ALA A 374 -14.98 0.24 5.26
C ALA A 374 -15.32 -1.13 5.87
N GLY A 375 -15.07 -1.29 7.17
CA GLY A 375 -15.59 -2.41 7.95
C GLY A 375 -17.06 -2.15 8.27
N LEU A 376 -17.96 -2.83 7.58
CA LEU A 376 -19.40 -2.60 7.72
C LEU A 376 -20.02 -3.63 8.69
N ILE A 377 -20.44 -3.14 9.85
CA ILE A 377 -21.24 -3.85 10.85
C ILE A 377 -22.67 -3.31 10.75
N CYS A 378 -23.63 -4.14 10.38
CA CYS A 378 -25.02 -3.70 10.23
C CYS A 378 -25.99 -4.87 10.29
N ALA A 379 -27.26 -4.58 10.58
CA ALA A 379 -28.32 -5.57 10.40
C ALA A 379 -28.33 -6.11 8.96
N PRO A 380 -28.54 -7.42 8.73
CA PRO A 380 -28.43 -8.06 7.41
C PRO A 380 -29.24 -7.37 6.31
N GLU A 381 -30.44 -6.89 6.65
CA GLU A 381 -31.38 -6.26 5.72
C GLU A 381 -30.87 -4.90 5.21
N ARG A 382 -29.95 -4.26 5.96
CA ARG A 382 -29.40 -2.94 5.64
C ARG A 382 -28.11 -3.01 4.83
N ARG A 383 -27.44 -4.17 4.80
CA ARG A 383 -26.09 -4.33 4.25
C ARG A 383 -25.97 -3.85 2.81
N LEU A 384 -26.86 -4.29 1.93
CA LEU A 384 -26.82 -3.92 0.52
C LEU A 384 -26.99 -2.41 0.30
N ALA A 385 -27.96 -1.80 0.98
CA ALA A 385 -28.24 -0.37 0.86
C ALA A 385 -27.11 0.51 1.41
N LEU A 386 -26.51 0.12 2.54
CA LEU A 386 -25.35 0.82 3.12
C LEU A 386 -24.09 0.63 2.26
N ALA A 387 -23.84 -0.57 1.76
CA ALA A 387 -22.73 -0.83 0.85
C ALA A 387 -22.84 0.03 -0.42
N GLN A 388 -24.03 0.15 -1.01
CA GLN A 388 -24.27 1.05 -2.15
C GLN A 388 -23.96 2.52 -1.85
N ARG A 389 -24.34 3.00 -0.66
CA ARG A 389 -24.02 4.37 -0.24
C ARG A 389 -22.51 4.58 -0.05
N LEU A 390 -21.83 3.62 0.59
CA LEU A 390 -20.38 3.63 0.78
C LEU A 390 -19.64 3.61 -0.56
N MET A 391 -20.07 2.79 -1.53
CA MET A 391 -19.53 2.81 -2.90
C MET A 391 -19.68 4.20 -3.54
N CYS A 392 -20.84 4.86 -3.38
CA CYS A 392 -21.05 6.22 -3.89
C CYS A 392 -20.16 7.28 -3.22
N CYS A 393 -19.62 7.00 -2.02
CA CYS A 393 -18.66 7.88 -1.34
C CYS A 393 -17.25 7.78 -1.95
N GLY A 394 -16.96 6.71 -2.71
CA GLY A 394 -15.65 6.46 -3.30
C GLY A 394 -14.79 5.47 -2.52
N LEU A 395 -15.39 4.65 -1.67
CA LEU A 395 -14.72 3.49 -1.06
C LEU A 395 -14.44 2.42 -2.12
N VAL A 396 -13.28 1.77 -1.98
CA VAL A 396 -12.83 0.73 -2.91
C VAL A 396 -12.95 -0.67 -2.32
N ARG A 397 -13.15 -0.78 -1.00
CA ARG A 397 -13.35 -2.04 -0.30
C ARG A 397 -14.38 -1.92 0.81
N ILE A 398 -15.29 -2.89 0.89
CA ILE A 398 -16.33 -2.98 1.93
C ILE A 398 -16.35 -4.41 2.43
N THR A 399 -15.97 -4.62 3.69
CA THR A 399 -15.79 -5.95 4.30
C THR A 399 -16.61 -6.07 5.58
N ARG A 400 -16.50 -7.20 6.28
CA ARG A 400 -16.79 -7.24 7.72
C ARG A 400 -15.64 -6.57 8.48
N ALA A 401 -15.89 -6.16 9.72
CA ALA A 401 -14.91 -5.41 10.51
C ALA A 401 -13.64 -6.20 10.85
N GLY A 402 -13.75 -7.52 11.08
CA GLY A 402 -12.59 -8.38 11.36
C GLY A 402 -11.68 -8.61 10.14
N ASP A 403 -12.26 -8.57 8.94
CA ASP A 403 -11.57 -8.95 7.70
C ASP A 403 -11.01 -7.74 6.93
N MET A 404 -11.04 -6.55 7.54
CA MET A 404 -10.66 -5.30 6.86
C MET A 404 -9.23 -5.33 6.30
N SER A 405 -8.29 -5.99 7.00
CA SER A 405 -6.89 -6.14 6.60
C SER A 405 -6.56 -7.55 6.10
N GLU A 406 -7.56 -8.38 5.80
CA GLU A 406 -7.31 -9.66 5.14
C GLU A 406 -6.74 -9.40 3.74
N SER A 407 -5.65 -10.11 3.41
CA SER A 407 -4.98 -9.98 2.12
C SER A 407 -5.37 -11.15 1.23
N LEU A 408 -6.06 -10.86 0.14
CA LEU A 408 -6.47 -11.83 -0.85
C LEU A 408 -5.61 -11.70 -2.12
N CYS A 409 -5.17 -12.83 -2.67
CA CYS A 409 -4.45 -12.80 -3.94
C CYS A 409 -5.37 -12.25 -5.05
N GLY A 410 -4.83 -11.38 -5.90
CA GLY A 410 -5.56 -10.75 -7.01
C GLY A 410 -6.56 -9.66 -6.60
N GLU A 411 -6.56 -9.26 -5.33
CA GLU A 411 -7.34 -8.11 -4.89
C GLU A 411 -6.83 -6.80 -5.51
N ALA A 412 -7.75 -5.89 -5.81
CA ALA A 412 -7.40 -4.56 -6.29
C ALA A 412 -6.68 -3.75 -5.20
N HIS A 413 -5.55 -3.14 -5.55
CA HIS A 413 -4.84 -2.22 -4.68
C HIS A 413 -5.43 -0.82 -4.86
N ASP A 414 -5.99 -0.25 -3.79
CA ASP A 414 -6.68 1.03 -3.81
C ASP A 414 -7.76 1.18 -4.90
N GLY A 415 -8.45 0.08 -5.22
CA GLY A 415 -9.51 0.04 -6.24
C GLY A 415 -9.03 -0.02 -7.67
N GLU A 416 -7.72 -0.20 -7.88
CA GLU A 416 -7.11 -0.38 -9.18
C GLU A 416 -6.40 -1.73 -9.27
N TYR A 417 -6.17 -2.20 -10.50
CA TYR A 417 -5.25 -3.31 -10.75
C TYR A 417 -3.88 -2.73 -11.12
N PRO A 418 -2.89 -2.74 -10.18
CA PRO A 418 -1.59 -2.12 -10.38
C PRO A 418 -0.95 -2.42 -11.73
N LEU A 419 -0.88 -3.69 -12.16
CA LEU A 419 -0.17 -4.09 -13.38
C LEU A 419 -0.73 -3.42 -14.63
N ARG A 420 -2.02 -3.05 -14.66
CA ARG A 420 -2.60 -2.24 -15.77
C ARG A 420 -1.98 -0.85 -15.85
N ARG A 421 -1.49 -0.32 -14.73
CA ARG A 421 -0.81 0.97 -14.67
C ARG A 421 0.60 0.90 -15.27
N TYR A 422 1.25 -0.25 -15.26
CA TYR A 422 2.61 -0.48 -15.76
C TYR A 422 2.70 -0.89 -17.23
N VAL A 423 1.56 -0.93 -17.93
CA VAL A 423 1.49 -1.26 -19.37
C VAL A 423 0.77 -0.17 -20.16
N ARG A 424 0.92 -0.24 -21.49
CA ARG A 424 0.13 0.51 -22.47
C ARG A 424 -0.37 -0.41 -23.58
N ILE A 425 -1.45 -0.01 -24.24
CA ILE A 425 -1.97 -0.71 -25.42
C ILE A 425 -1.37 -0.07 -26.67
N VAL A 426 -0.85 -0.91 -27.57
CA VAL A 426 -0.42 -0.51 -28.90
C VAL A 426 -1.34 -1.16 -29.91
N GLU A 427 -1.80 -0.37 -30.88
CA GLU A 427 -2.61 -0.83 -31.99
C GLU A 427 -1.77 -0.81 -33.26
N VAL A 428 -1.72 -1.94 -33.96
CA VAL A 428 -0.94 -2.10 -35.19
C VAL A 428 -1.86 -2.48 -36.32
N GLU A 429 -1.71 -1.82 -37.46
CA GLU A 429 -2.37 -2.26 -38.69
C GLU A 429 -1.74 -3.60 -39.14
N PRO A 430 -2.57 -4.64 -39.37
CA PRO A 430 -2.08 -5.99 -39.63
C PRO A 430 -1.30 -6.13 -40.94
#